data_AF-A0A0M0JCX6-F1
#
_entry.id   AF-A0A0M0JCX6-F1
#
_cell.length_a   1.000
_cell.length_b   1.000
_cell.length_c   1.000
_cell.angle_alpha   90.00
_cell.angle_beta   90.00
_cell.angle_gamma   90.00
#
_symmetry.space_group_name_H-M   'P 1'
#
loop_
_entity.id
_entity.type
_entity.pdbx_description
1 polymer ?
#
loop_
_entity_poly.entity_id
_entity_poly.type
_entity_poly.pdbx_seq_one_letter_code
_entity_poly.pdbx_strand_id
1 'polypeptide(L)'
;MKDAKGNTLPFKHSDPRMEKVPINSHMATIVNGPTGIVESKAMSSTAPALSSGAYHKRKQLFEKLVVKFSEEHGKDEKTMAVIINEVARAERALLTSTMTPTLLATLEVKVASAVRDSRPQGPRPSLKPPPTYAPPMPVGELRDKVKAASNWTDVAMHRNAFYNIEMQRKVAAKEQEKQTLRTHVYHQMSLEQHKTAAEKALMEEEARQVAADLALYERDMAQEKAKKLAKVEVEKAARAAQMREQAARAAAAQRLQKLEDEEMDAFLRKELEADSKRKEAKQRANEEYHKATMLANVAAKARREEEKQSLWAEEAKLNAQWKTMLDKQEADRNAQYAGLRERIHKMQRAYENSAGADLERRIKEEEEANARYVEAHEKMLDEQFAAKKKKREDDIQANLAFLKMQQSIKQHAKVEDQKRDREYAAEVLKDVALAHSQEEQKIALRKARLSQQTAHLHQQITEQKEQKARDPGSSEMTDIEAAINRPLLVSIVQHKYHSTYANPLTG
;
A
#
# COMPACT_ATOMS: atom_id res chain seq x y z
N MET A 1 36.17 -45.61 -24.53
CA MET A 1 35.21 -44.86 -25.36
C MET A 1 33.81 -45.28 -24.95
N LYS A 2 32.96 -44.33 -24.54
CA LYS A 2 31.53 -44.53 -24.26
C LYS A 2 30.75 -43.79 -25.34
N ASP A 3 29.65 -44.35 -25.81
CA ASP A 3 28.72 -43.72 -26.73
C ASP A 3 27.69 -42.84 -25.99
N ALA A 4 27.00 -41.96 -26.74
CA ALA A 4 26.18 -40.85 -26.27
C ALA A 4 24.89 -41.22 -25.48
N LYS A 5 24.80 -42.46 -24.99
CA LYS A 5 23.75 -42.94 -24.07
C LYS A 5 24.30 -43.66 -22.83
N GLY A 6 25.62 -43.60 -22.59
CA GLY A 6 26.19 -43.97 -21.30
C GLY A 6 26.30 -45.47 -20.99
N ASN A 7 26.14 -46.36 -21.98
CA ASN A 7 26.28 -47.80 -21.77
C ASN A 7 27.72 -48.29 -21.99
N THR A 8 28.25 -49.03 -21.03
CA THR A 8 29.54 -49.72 -21.15
C THR A 8 29.38 -51.04 -21.92
N LEU A 9 30.03 -51.14 -23.07
CA LEU A 9 30.13 -52.39 -23.84
C LEU A 9 31.07 -53.40 -23.14
N PRO A 10 30.70 -54.69 -23.02
CA PRO A 10 31.60 -55.73 -22.55
C PRO A 10 32.61 -56.11 -23.64
N PHE A 11 33.89 -56.02 -23.28
CA PHE A 11 35.03 -56.52 -24.07
C PHE A 11 34.88 -58.03 -24.29
N LYS A 12 34.72 -58.46 -25.56
CA LYS A 12 34.91 -59.84 -25.98
C LYS A 12 36.38 -60.04 -26.39
N HIS A 13 37.15 -60.73 -25.56
CA HIS A 13 38.37 -61.38 -26.02
C HIS A 13 37.99 -62.76 -26.56
N SER A 14 38.00 -62.89 -27.89
CA SER A 14 38.11 -64.18 -28.56
C SER A 14 39.34 -64.12 -29.45
N ASP A 15 40.44 -64.66 -28.95
CA ASP A 15 41.65 -64.89 -29.73
C ASP A 15 41.85 -66.42 -29.83
N PRO A 16 41.73 -67.03 -31.02
CA PRO A 16 41.85 -68.47 -31.21
C PRO A 16 43.25 -68.79 -31.78
N ARG A 17 44.30 -68.57 -31.00
CA ARG A 17 45.66 -69.05 -31.33
C ARG A 17 46.40 -69.40 -30.05
N MET A 18 46.15 -70.61 -29.54
CA MET A 18 47.09 -71.28 -28.64
C MET A 18 47.72 -72.43 -29.42
N GLU A 19 48.99 -72.20 -29.71
CA GLU A 19 49.93 -73.09 -30.34
C GLU A 19 50.04 -74.45 -29.62
N LYS A 20 50.38 -75.47 -30.41
CA LYS A 20 50.89 -76.74 -29.92
C LYS A 20 52.15 -76.48 -29.09
N VAL A 21 52.05 -76.63 -27.76
CA VAL A 21 53.23 -76.67 -26.88
C VAL A 21 53.76 -78.11 -26.82
N PRO A 22 55.03 -78.38 -27.16
CA PRO A 22 55.64 -79.69 -26.98
C PRO A 22 56.01 -79.85 -25.51
N ILE A 23 55.49 -80.88 -24.84
CA ILE A 23 55.90 -81.22 -23.47
C ILE A 23 57.20 -82.01 -23.54
N ASN A 24 58.32 -81.30 -23.30
CA ASN A 24 59.66 -81.86 -23.11
C ASN A 24 59.76 -82.66 -21.80
N SER A 25 60.70 -83.61 -21.79
CA SER A 25 60.99 -84.67 -20.81
C SER A 25 61.50 -84.22 -19.43
N HIS A 26 61.23 -82.98 -18.98
CA HIS A 26 61.81 -82.43 -17.75
C HIS A 26 60.81 -81.97 -16.66
N MET A 27 59.53 -82.31 -16.75
CA MET A 27 58.58 -82.15 -15.62
C MET A 27 58.50 -83.37 -14.68
N ALA A 28 59.61 -84.10 -14.56
CA ALA A 28 59.80 -85.12 -13.53
C ALA A 28 60.70 -84.56 -12.42
N THR A 29 60.14 -83.75 -11.52
CA THR A 29 60.77 -83.49 -10.21
C THR A 29 60.58 -84.71 -9.32
N ILE A 30 61.43 -85.71 -9.51
CA ILE A 30 61.63 -86.82 -8.58
C ILE A 30 62.69 -86.34 -7.58
N VAL A 31 62.28 -86.05 -6.34
CA VAL A 31 63.21 -85.90 -5.22
C VAL A 31 63.57 -87.32 -4.76
N ASN A 32 64.78 -87.76 -5.11
CA ASN A 32 65.37 -89.01 -4.63
C ASN A 32 65.79 -88.86 -3.16
N GLY A 33 65.12 -89.57 -2.27
CA GLY A 33 65.57 -89.84 -0.91
C GLY A 33 65.61 -91.37 -0.66
N PRO A 34 66.52 -91.88 0.19
CA PRO A 34 66.76 -93.32 0.36
C PRO A 34 65.64 -94.07 1.13
N THR A 35 64.59 -93.36 1.55
CA THR A 35 63.32 -93.93 2.01
C THR A 35 62.20 -93.18 1.29
N GLY A 36 61.32 -93.91 0.61
CA GLY A 36 60.40 -93.38 -0.40
C GLY A 36 59.43 -92.27 0.05
N ILE A 37 58.67 -91.76 -0.92
CA ILE A 37 57.71 -90.65 -0.81
C ILE A 37 56.74 -90.86 0.37
N VAL A 38 56.86 -90.01 1.39
CA VAL A 38 55.86 -89.83 2.45
C VAL A 38 55.18 -88.48 2.23
N GLU A 39 53.90 -88.49 1.85
CA GLU A 39 53.04 -87.30 2.01
C GLU A 39 52.60 -87.24 3.48
N SER A 40 53.20 -86.32 4.24
CA SER A 40 52.85 -86.06 5.64
C SER A 40 51.76 -84.99 5.76
N LYS A 41 50.49 -85.40 5.91
CA LYS A 41 49.46 -84.88 6.85
C LYS A 41 48.04 -85.13 6.33
N ALA A 42 47.44 -86.22 6.80
CA ALA A 42 46.07 -86.22 7.31
C ALA A 42 45.95 -87.42 8.27
N MET A 43 46.11 -87.18 9.56
CA MET A 43 45.61 -88.14 10.55
C MET A 43 44.09 -88.07 10.52
N SER A 44 43.46 -89.03 9.87
CA SER A 44 42.09 -89.45 10.16
C SER A 44 41.96 -90.90 9.73
N SER A 45 41.66 -91.74 10.72
CA SER A 45 41.36 -93.16 10.57
C SER A 45 40.12 -93.34 9.70
N THR A 46 40.29 -93.59 8.40
CA THR A 46 39.38 -94.32 7.49
C THR A 46 40.07 -94.36 6.13
N ALA A 47 39.99 -95.49 5.43
CA ALA A 47 40.71 -95.76 4.19
C ALA A 47 40.68 -94.57 3.19
N PRO A 48 41.83 -94.10 2.68
CA PRO A 48 41.83 -92.98 1.75
C PRO A 48 41.17 -93.41 0.44
N ALA A 49 40.07 -92.77 0.11
CA ALA A 49 39.45 -92.89 -1.20
C ALA A 49 40.48 -92.55 -2.28
N LEU A 50 40.69 -93.50 -3.20
CA LEU A 50 41.59 -93.36 -4.35
C LEU A 50 41.28 -92.04 -5.08
N SER A 51 42.24 -91.10 -5.12
CA SER A 51 42.08 -89.89 -5.93
C SER A 51 41.92 -90.28 -7.40
N SER A 52 41.04 -89.59 -8.16
CA SER A 52 40.78 -89.94 -9.57
C SER A 52 42.04 -89.92 -10.43
N GLY A 53 43.03 -89.10 -10.06
CA GLY A 53 44.36 -89.08 -10.68
C GLY A 53 45.20 -90.34 -10.42
N ALA A 54 45.06 -91.00 -9.26
CA ALA A 54 45.74 -92.26 -8.96
C ALA A 54 45.12 -93.44 -9.72
N TYR A 55 43.80 -93.44 -9.93
CA TYR A 55 43.12 -94.45 -10.74
C TYR A 55 43.55 -94.39 -12.21
N HIS A 56 43.61 -93.18 -12.77
CA HIS A 56 43.99 -92.98 -14.18
C HIS A 56 45.45 -93.38 -14.46
N LYS A 57 46.38 -93.04 -13.56
CA LYS A 57 47.80 -93.46 -13.67
C LYS A 57 47.97 -94.98 -13.57
N ARG A 58 47.14 -95.67 -12.79
CA ARG A 58 47.17 -97.14 -12.68
C ARG A 58 46.61 -97.84 -13.91
N LYS A 59 45.53 -97.31 -14.50
CA LYS A 59 45.03 -97.81 -15.78
C LYS A 59 46.07 -97.70 -16.90
N GLN A 60 46.82 -96.59 -16.94
CA GLN A 60 47.92 -96.42 -17.90
C GLN A 60 49.09 -97.40 -17.65
N LEU A 61 49.37 -97.77 -16.39
CA LEU A 61 50.37 -98.80 -16.07
C LEU A 61 49.91 -100.19 -16.53
N PHE A 62 48.64 -100.54 -16.32
CA PHE A 62 48.04 -101.78 -16.81
C PHE A 62 48.17 -101.90 -18.33
N GLU A 63 47.75 -100.86 -19.06
CA GLU A 63 47.84 -100.82 -20.52
C GLU A 63 49.30 -100.96 -21.00
N LYS A 64 50.25 -100.29 -20.34
CA LYS A 64 51.68 -100.41 -20.67
C LYS A 64 52.27 -101.79 -20.40
N LEU A 65 51.85 -102.48 -19.33
CA LEU A 65 52.33 -103.83 -19.02
C LEU A 65 51.78 -104.86 -20.02
N VAL A 66 50.50 -104.76 -20.38
CA VAL A 66 49.90 -105.62 -21.42
C VAL A 66 50.62 -105.42 -22.75
N VAL A 67 50.93 -104.17 -23.13
CA VAL A 67 51.72 -103.88 -24.34
C VAL A 67 53.11 -104.51 -24.27
N LYS A 68 53.86 -104.31 -23.18
CA LYS A 68 55.21 -104.87 -23.00
C LYS A 68 55.20 -106.41 -23.12
N PHE A 69 54.29 -107.10 -22.44
CA PHE A 69 54.21 -108.57 -22.51
C PHE A 69 53.74 -109.09 -23.86
N SER A 70 52.88 -108.35 -24.56
CA SER A 70 52.47 -108.70 -25.92
C SER A 70 53.62 -108.59 -26.94
N GLU A 71 54.58 -107.68 -26.69
CA GLU A 71 55.79 -107.54 -27.50
C GLU A 71 56.80 -108.66 -27.21
N GLU A 72 56.90 -109.12 -25.96
CA GLU A 72 57.82 -110.18 -25.54
C GLU A 72 57.34 -111.62 -25.86
N HIS A 73 56.04 -111.89 -25.77
CA HIS A 73 55.47 -113.24 -25.87
C HIS A 73 54.59 -113.48 -27.11
N GLY A 74 54.33 -112.45 -27.91
CA GLY A 74 53.56 -112.51 -29.14
C GLY A 74 52.13 -111.98 -29.00
N LYS A 75 51.58 -111.47 -30.11
CA LYS A 75 50.29 -110.77 -30.19
C LYS A 75 49.12 -111.66 -30.62
N ASP A 76 49.28 -112.98 -30.55
CA ASP A 76 48.21 -113.93 -30.90
C ASP A 76 47.02 -113.79 -29.94
N GLU A 77 45.79 -113.92 -30.44
CA GLU A 77 44.56 -113.66 -29.68
C GLU A 77 44.45 -114.52 -28.40
N LYS A 78 44.87 -115.79 -28.47
CA LYS A 78 44.91 -116.70 -27.31
C LYS A 78 45.98 -116.31 -26.30
N THR A 79 47.15 -115.87 -26.77
CA THR A 79 48.26 -115.41 -25.94
C THR A 79 47.91 -114.09 -25.24
N MET A 80 47.29 -113.17 -25.97
CA MET A 80 46.77 -111.90 -25.44
C MET A 80 45.70 -112.12 -24.37
N ALA A 81 44.78 -113.07 -24.56
CA ALA A 81 43.78 -113.41 -23.55
C ALA A 81 44.42 -113.94 -22.25
N VAL A 82 45.47 -114.76 -22.36
CA VAL A 82 46.23 -115.25 -21.20
C VAL A 82 47.00 -114.11 -20.51
N ILE A 83 47.66 -113.23 -21.28
CA ILE A 83 48.37 -112.06 -20.75
C ILE A 83 47.40 -111.12 -20.02
N ILE A 84 46.26 -110.78 -20.63
CA ILE A 84 45.26 -109.88 -20.02
C ILE A 84 44.72 -110.50 -18.73
N ASN A 85 44.41 -111.80 -18.71
CA ASN A 85 43.88 -112.46 -17.52
C ASN A 85 44.89 -112.52 -16.36
N GLU A 86 46.17 -112.74 -16.65
CA GLU A 86 47.21 -112.77 -15.60
C GLU A 86 47.58 -111.37 -15.10
N VAL A 87 47.61 -110.36 -15.98
CA VAL A 87 47.79 -108.95 -15.56
C VAL A 87 46.56 -108.46 -14.77
N ALA A 88 45.35 -108.88 -15.14
CA ALA A 88 44.11 -108.58 -14.39
C ALA A 88 44.03 -109.31 -13.04
N ARG A 89 44.54 -110.55 -12.93
CA ARG A 89 44.69 -111.21 -11.62
C ARG A 89 45.64 -110.46 -10.70
N ALA A 90 46.71 -109.90 -11.26
CA ALA A 90 47.62 -109.05 -10.51
C ALA A 90 47.03 -107.67 -10.16
N GLU A 91 45.98 -107.22 -10.85
CA GLU A 91 45.30 -105.94 -10.61
C GLU A 91 44.82 -105.79 -9.16
N ARG A 92 44.35 -106.88 -8.53
CA ARG A 92 43.97 -106.87 -7.11
C ARG A 92 45.14 -106.59 -6.17
N ALA A 93 46.35 -107.02 -6.52
CA ALA A 93 47.58 -106.72 -5.76
C ALA A 93 48.15 -105.32 -6.11
N LEU A 94 47.91 -104.85 -7.34
CA LEU A 94 48.29 -103.50 -7.82
C LEU A 94 47.43 -102.37 -7.22
N LEU A 95 46.26 -102.70 -6.67
CA LEU A 95 45.35 -101.74 -6.06
C LEU A 95 45.73 -101.36 -4.62
N THR A 96 46.48 -102.20 -3.88
CA THR A 96 46.66 -102.06 -2.43
C THR A 96 48.04 -101.57 -1.93
N SER A 97 49.09 -101.52 -2.75
CA SER A 97 50.40 -100.99 -2.30
C SER A 97 51.36 -100.65 -3.45
N THR A 98 52.37 -99.82 -3.18
CA THR A 98 53.46 -99.43 -4.08
C THR A 98 54.08 -100.64 -4.79
N MET A 99 54.11 -100.65 -6.13
CA MET A 99 54.79 -101.69 -6.90
C MET A 99 56.28 -101.73 -6.52
N THR A 100 56.73 -102.84 -5.96
CA THR A 100 58.15 -103.11 -5.76
C THR A 100 58.73 -103.80 -7.01
N PRO A 101 60.02 -103.60 -7.33
CA PRO A 101 60.69 -104.26 -8.47
C PRO A 101 60.57 -105.80 -8.43
N THR A 102 60.50 -106.38 -7.22
CA THR A 102 60.33 -107.82 -6.99
C THR A 102 58.97 -108.34 -7.47
N LEU A 103 57.89 -107.56 -7.28
CA LEU A 103 56.55 -107.93 -7.75
C LEU A 103 56.45 -107.95 -9.28
N LEU A 104 57.15 -107.03 -9.95
CA LEU A 104 57.23 -107.00 -11.41
C LEU A 104 57.91 -108.26 -11.96
N ALA A 105 59.08 -108.62 -11.43
CA ALA A 105 59.81 -109.82 -11.85
C ALA A 105 59.00 -111.11 -11.62
N THR A 106 58.23 -111.17 -10.52
CA THR A 106 57.37 -112.33 -10.24
C THR A 106 56.22 -112.45 -11.25
N LEU A 107 55.71 -111.32 -11.73
CA LEU A 107 54.64 -111.25 -12.73
C LEU A 107 55.17 -111.64 -14.12
N GLU A 108 56.37 -111.19 -14.48
CA GLU A 108 57.06 -111.59 -15.71
C GLU A 108 57.25 -113.12 -15.78
N VAL A 109 57.69 -113.76 -14.69
CA VAL A 109 57.84 -115.22 -14.62
C VAL A 109 56.48 -115.95 -14.75
N LYS A 110 55.44 -115.43 -14.11
CA LYS A 110 54.09 -116.04 -14.18
C LYS A 110 53.48 -115.94 -15.57
N VAL A 111 53.57 -114.78 -16.22
CA VAL A 111 53.11 -114.59 -17.60
C VAL A 111 53.88 -115.50 -18.55
N ALA A 112 55.21 -115.59 -18.42
CA ALA A 112 56.03 -116.49 -19.23
C ALA A 112 55.67 -117.98 -19.04
N SER A 113 55.34 -118.40 -17.81
CA SER A 113 54.90 -119.78 -17.54
C SER A 113 53.51 -120.08 -18.12
N ALA A 114 52.54 -119.16 -17.95
CA ALA A 114 51.17 -119.33 -18.42
C ALA A 114 51.08 -119.36 -19.95
N VAL A 115 51.90 -118.57 -20.64
CA VAL A 115 52.02 -118.62 -22.10
C VAL A 115 52.63 -119.95 -22.56
N ARG A 116 53.63 -120.48 -21.85
CA ARG A 116 54.27 -121.77 -22.18
C ARG A 116 53.32 -122.96 -22.06
N ASP A 117 52.44 -122.96 -21.07
CA ASP A 117 51.48 -124.05 -20.80
C ASP A 117 50.28 -124.05 -21.78
N SER A 118 50.05 -122.95 -22.49
CA SER A 118 48.95 -122.81 -23.47
C SER A 118 49.20 -123.46 -24.83
N ARG A 119 50.37 -124.09 -25.02
CA ARG A 119 50.76 -124.75 -26.29
C ARG A 119 50.27 -126.21 -26.32
N PRO A 120 49.43 -126.62 -27.29
CA PRO A 120 48.83 -127.96 -27.30
C PRO A 120 49.85 -129.06 -27.66
N GLN A 121 50.04 -130.05 -26.77
CA GLN A 121 50.57 -131.38 -27.10
C GLN A 121 49.42 -132.32 -27.46
N GLY A 122 49.44 -132.90 -28.66
CA GLY A 122 48.43 -133.85 -29.13
C GLY A 122 48.65 -135.30 -28.65
N PRO A 123 47.63 -136.20 -28.74
CA PRO A 123 47.46 -137.33 -27.83
C PRO A 123 47.58 -138.74 -28.48
N ARG A 124 47.74 -139.78 -27.63
CA ARG A 124 47.53 -141.24 -27.83
C ARG A 124 46.85 -141.78 -26.54
N PRO A 125 46.43 -143.06 -26.42
CA PRO A 125 45.65 -143.99 -27.27
C PRO A 125 44.51 -144.68 -26.44
N SER A 126 43.74 -145.67 -26.95
CA SER A 126 43.41 -146.90 -26.17
C SER A 126 42.77 -148.04 -27.00
N LEU A 127 43.23 -149.25 -26.67
CA LEU A 127 42.86 -150.61 -27.13
C LEU A 127 42.08 -151.33 -26.02
N LYS A 128 41.29 -152.38 -26.33
CA LYS A 128 41.07 -153.61 -25.49
C LYS A 128 40.16 -154.69 -26.18
N PRO A 129 40.11 -155.98 -25.72
CA PRO A 129 40.30 -157.22 -26.52
C PRO A 129 39.20 -158.32 -26.30
N PRO A 130 39.34 -159.63 -26.71
CA PRO A 130 38.24 -160.63 -26.85
C PRO A 130 38.16 -161.70 -25.73
N PRO A 131 37.15 -162.61 -25.71
CA PRO A 131 37.04 -163.69 -24.71
C PRO A 131 37.27 -165.12 -25.25
N THR A 132 37.46 -166.01 -24.25
CA THR A 132 38.17 -167.30 -24.23
C THR A 132 37.23 -168.51 -24.19
N TYR A 133 37.73 -169.66 -24.68
CA TYR A 133 37.13 -171.00 -24.70
C TYR A 133 36.92 -171.66 -23.31
N ALA A 134 35.97 -172.61 -23.22
CA ALA A 134 35.91 -173.68 -22.19
C ALA A 134 35.26 -174.98 -22.76
N PRO A 135 35.54 -176.21 -22.21
CA PRO A 135 35.67 -177.45 -22.99
C PRO A 135 34.72 -178.62 -22.51
N PRO A 136 34.93 -179.95 -22.75
CA PRO A 136 33.92 -180.88 -23.30
C PRO A 136 33.43 -181.98 -22.31
N MET A 137 32.42 -182.78 -22.70
CA MET A 137 32.01 -184.01 -21.97
C MET A 137 32.08 -185.27 -22.86
N PRO A 138 32.46 -186.45 -22.30
CA PRO A 138 32.58 -187.72 -23.01
C PRO A 138 31.41 -188.68 -22.71
N VAL A 139 31.02 -189.56 -23.64
CA VAL A 139 30.38 -190.84 -23.30
C VAL A 139 30.63 -191.88 -24.41
N GLY A 140 31.27 -192.99 -24.04
CA GLY A 140 31.34 -194.22 -24.84
C GLY A 140 30.30 -195.25 -24.39
N GLU A 141 30.04 -196.20 -25.29
CA GLU A 141 29.33 -197.49 -25.10
C GLU A 141 27.80 -197.49 -25.24
N LEU A 142 27.34 -197.51 -26.50
CA LEU A 142 25.98 -197.87 -26.91
C LEU A 142 25.99 -198.98 -27.98
N ARG A 143 26.95 -199.92 -27.91
CA ARG A 143 27.11 -201.02 -28.89
C ARG A 143 26.28 -202.27 -28.56
N ASP A 144 25.74 -202.39 -27.34
CA ASP A 144 25.01 -203.59 -26.90
C ASP A 144 23.49 -203.42 -26.75
N LYS A 145 22.92 -202.27 -27.11
CA LYS A 145 21.45 -202.03 -27.09
C LYS A 145 20.80 -201.83 -28.46
N VAL A 146 21.53 -202.13 -29.54
CA VAL A 146 21.04 -201.97 -30.94
C VAL A 146 20.38 -203.24 -31.50
N LYS A 147 20.26 -204.34 -30.73
CA LYS A 147 19.66 -205.60 -31.22
C LYS A 147 18.24 -205.92 -30.75
N ALA A 148 17.57 -205.07 -29.96
CA ALA A 148 16.28 -205.43 -29.35
C ALA A 148 15.10 -204.46 -29.56
N ALA A 149 15.25 -203.38 -30.33
CA ALA A 149 14.11 -202.48 -30.63
C ALA A 149 14.16 -202.04 -32.10
N SER A 150 14.12 -203.02 -33.00
CA SER A 150 13.93 -202.81 -34.43
C SER A 150 12.45 -202.57 -34.74
N ASN A 151 11.90 -201.46 -34.25
CA ASN A 151 10.62 -200.93 -34.72
C ASN A 151 10.88 -199.51 -35.23
N TRP A 152 10.85 -199.36 -36.56
CA TRP A 152 11.08 -198.08 -37.25
C TRP A 152 10.12 -196.95 -36.80
N THR A 153 9.03 -197.29 -36.12
CA THR A 153 8.06 -196.36 -35.53
C THR A 153 8.61 -195.56 -34.34
N ASP A 154 9.44 -196.15 -33.48
CA ASP A 154 9.94 -195.45 -32.27
C ASP A 154 11.02 -194.42 -32.60
N VAL A 155 11.85 -194.70 -33.63
CA VAL A 155 12.87 -193.76 -34.12
C VAL A 155 12.21 -192.51 -34.73
N ALA A 156 11.07 -192.66 -35.40
CA ALA A 156 10.32 -191.54 -35.96
C ALA A 156 9.67 -190.66 -34.86
N MET A 157 9.13 -191.26 -33.79
CA MET A 157 8.55 -190.51 -32.66
C MET A 157 9.61 -189.73 -31.88
N HIS A 158 10.78 -190.32 -31.61
CA HIS A 158 11.86 -189.62 -30.88
C HIS A 158 12.49 -188.48 -31.68
N ARG A 159 12.57 -188.60 -33.01
CA ARG A 159 13.07 -187.51 -33.87
C ARG A 159 12.18 -186.27 -33.81
N ASN A 160 10.86 -186.44 -33.79
CA ASN A 160 9.92 -185.33 -33.63
C ASN A 160 9.96 -184.71 -32.22
N ALA A 161 10.10 -185.53 -31.17
CA ALA A 161 10.21 -185.04 -29.80
C ALA A 161 11.47 -184.16 -29.59
N PHE A 162 12.62 -184.56 -30.16
CA PHE A 162 13.86 -183.79 -30.04
C PHE A 162 13.77 -182.42 -30.73
N TYR A 163 13.21 -182.38 -31.95
CA TYR A 163 12.98 -181.13 -32.69
C TYR A 163 12.06 -180.17 -31.93
N ASN A 164 10.99 -180.68 -31.32
CA ASN A 164 10.06 -179.87 -30.53
C ASN A 164 10.72 -179.28 -29.27
N ILE A 165 11.53 -180.06 -28.56
CA ILE A 165 12.26 -179.59 -27.37
C ILE A 165 13.29 -178.52 -27.75
N GLU A 166 14.02 -178.70 -28.86
CA GLU A 166 15.01 -177.73 -29.31
C GLU A 166 14.36 -176.41 -29.77
N MET A 167 13.19 -176.49 -30.44
CA MET A 167 12.37 -175.32 -30.78
C MET A 167 11.91 -174.56 -29.53
N GLN A 168 11.39 -175.26 -28.52
CA GLN A 168 10.97 -174.63 -27.27
C GLN A 168 12.14 -173.93 -26.55
N ARG A 169 13.33 -174.53 -26.53
CA ARG A 169 14.53 -173.88 -25.96
C ARG A 169 14.92 -172.61 -26.71
N LYS A 170 14.85 -172.62 -28.05
CA LYS A 170 15.14 -171.41 -28.86
C LYS A 170 14.12 -170.30 -28.62
N VAL A 171 12.84 -170.64 -28.45
CA VAL A 171 11.79 -169.65 -28.13
C VAL A 171 12.02 -169.07 -26.72
N ALA A 172 12.24 -169.92 -25.72
CA ALA A 172 12.50 -169.46 -24.35
C ALA A 172 13.76 -168.58 -24.24
N ALA A 173 14.83 -168.91 -24.96
CA ALA A 173 16.04 -168.09 -25.00
C ALA A 173 15.79 -166.71 -25.61
N LYS A 174 15.03 -166.64 -26.72
CA LYS A 174 14.63 -165.35 -27.33
C LYS A 174 13.73 -164.53 -26.40
N GLU A 175 12.90 -165.19 -25.59
CA GLU A 175 11.98 -164.53 -24.67
C GLU A 175 12.73 -163.94 -23.46
N GLN A 176 13.75 -164.65 -22.95
CA GLN A 176 14.69 -164.10 -21.95
C GLN A 176 15.49 -162.92 -22.51
N GLU A 177 16.02 -163.02 -23.73
CA GLU A 177 16.75 -161.92 -24.39
C GLU A 177 15.85 -160.69 -24.61
N LYS A 178 14.57 -160.90 -24.95
CA LYS A 178 13.59 -159.82 -25.06
C LYS A 178 13.30 -159.16 -23.70
N GLN A 179 13.26 -159.94 -22.61
CA GLN A 179 13.09 -159.38 -21.26
C GLN A 179 14.31 -158.57 -20.82
N THR A 180 15.53 -159.06 -21.04
CA THR A 180 16.75 -158.31 -20.69
C THR A 180 16.84 -156.99 -21.47
N LEU A 181 16.54 -157.00 -22.77
CA LEU A 181 16.47 -155.78 -23.57
C LEU A 181 15.41 -154.79 -23.05
N ARG A 182 14.22 -155.27 -22.68
CA ARG A 182 13.19 -154.41 -22.08
C ARG A 182 13.69 -153.74 -20.80
N THR A 183 14.31 -154.50 -19.89
CA THR A 183 14.85 -153.93 -18.65
C THR A 183 15.94 -152.90 -18.93
N HIS A 184 16.79 -153.12 -19.93
CA HIS A 184 17.84 -152.17 -20.30
C HIS A 184 17.27 -150.86 -20.85
N VAL A 185 16.26 -150.93 -21.73
CA VAL A 185 15.59 -149.74 -22.29
C VAL A 185 14.88 -148.95 -21.20
N TYR A 186 14.18 -149.61 -20.26
CA TYR A 186 13.55 -148.92 -19.14
C TYR A 186 14.57 -148.18 -18.25
N HIS A 187 15.73 -148.79 -17.98
CA HIS A 187 16.78 -148.15 -17.22
C HIS A 187 17.35 -146.92 -17.95
N GLN A 188 17.58 -147.01 -19.26
CA GLN A 188 18.02 -145.85 -20.06
C GLN A 188 16.99 -144.71 -20.06
N MET A 189 15.70 -145.01 -20.23
CA MET A 189 14.65 -143.98 -20.15
C MET A 189 14.60 -143.31 -18.78
N SER A 190 14.75 -144.07 -17.70
CA SER A 190 14.79 -143.51 -16.33
C SER A 190 15.99 -142.58 -16.14
N LEU A 191 17.18 -142.96 -16.62
CA LEU A 191 18.37 -142.10 -16.55
C LEU A 191 18.19 -140.79 -17.32
N GLU A 192 17.61 -140.83 -18.52
CA GLU A 192 17.33 -139.62 -19.31
C GLU A 192 16.26 -138.73 -18.66
N GLN A 193 15.24 -139.32 -18.03
CA GLN A 193 14.26 -138.57 -17.23
C GLN A 193 14.91 -137.88 -16.01
N HIS A 194 15.84 -138.55 -15.32
CA HIS A 194 16.56 -137.93 -14.22
C HIS A 194 17.50 -136.80 -14.67
N LYS A 195 18.19 -136.96 -15.81
CA LYS A 195 19.03 -135.90 -16.39
C LYS A 195 18.19 -134.67 -16.74
N THR A 196 17.10 -134.85 -17.47
CA THR A 196 16.22 -133.74 -17.87
C THR A 196 15.56 -133.05 -16.68
N ALA A 197 15.24 -133.79 -15.61
CA ALA A 197 14.74 -133.20 -14.37
C ALA A 197 15.82 -132.39 -13.63
N ALA A 198 17.06 -132.88 -13.58
CA ALA A 198 18.19 -132.16 -12.97
C ALA A 198 18.55 -130.88 -13.74
N GLU A 199 18.52 -130.92 -15.08
CA GLU A 199 18.74 -129.74 -15.92
C GLU A 199 17.66 -128.67 -15.69
N LYS A 200 16.39 -129.07 -15.57
CA LYS A 200 15.29 -128.14 -15.26
C LYS A 200 15.46 -127.51 -13.88
N ALA A 201 15.86 -128.29 -12.87
CA ALA A 201 16.09 -127.76 -11.52
C ALA A 201 17.24 -126.74 -11.50
N LEU A 202 18.33 -126.98 -12.23
CA LEU A 202 19.43 -126.02 -12.39
C LEU A 202 18.97 -124.73 -13.07
N MET A 203 18.20 -124.83 -14.16
CA MET A 203 17.67 -123.65 -14.85
C MET A 203 16.72 -122.83 -13.97
N GLU A 204 15.91 -123.48 -13.11
CA GLU A 204 15.06 -122.78 -12.15
C GLU A 204 15.86 -122.08 -11.05
N GLU A 205 16.94 -122.69 -10.56
CA GLU A 205 17.84 -122.08 -9.57
C GLU A 205 18.57 -120.85 -10.16
N GLU A 206 19.09 -120.97 -11.39
CA GLU A 206 19.71 -119.84 -12.10
C GLU A 206 18.70 -118.70 -12.33
N ALA A 207 17.47 -119.01 -12.75
CA ALA A 207 16.42 -118.01 -12.94
C ALA A 207 16.07 -117.30 -11.62
N ARG A 208 16.05 -118.00 -10.49
CA ARG A 208 15.84 -117.39 -9.15
C ARG A 208 17.00 -116.48 -8.74
N GLN A 209 18.24 -116.87 -9.01
CA GLN A 209 19.41 -116.04 -8.71
C GLN A 209 19.39 -114.74 -9.53
N VAL A 210 19.14 -114.83 -10.84
CA VAL A 210 19.04 -113.65 -11.71
C VAL A 210 17.91 -112.72 -11.27
N ALA A 211 16.75 -113.27 -10.86
CA ALA A 211 15.65 -112.47 -10.34
C ALA A 211 16.00 -111.76 -9.02
N ALA A 212 16.73 -112.43 -8.12
CA ALA A 212 17.19 -111.84 -6.86
C ALA A 212 18.19 -110.70 -7.10
N ASP A 213 19.13 -110.88 -8.02
CA ASP A 213 20.13 -109.87 -8.38
C ASP A 213 19.48 -108.64 -9.03
N LEU A 214 18.49 -108.83 -9.90
CA LEU A 214 17.71 -107.74 -10.48
C LEU A 214 16.96 -106.94 -9.41
N ALA A 215 16.34 -107.61 -8.43
CA ALA A 215 15.64 -106.93 -7.34
C ALA A 215 16.58 -106.10 -6.45
N LEU A 216 17.81 -106.58 -6.21
CA LEU A 216 18.84 -105.82 -5.51
C LEU A 216 19.29 -104.60 -6.32
N TYR A 217 19.52 -104.78 -7.62
CA TYR A 217 19.89 -103.68 -8.52
C TYR A 217 18.82 -102.58 -8.57
N GLU A 218 17.55 -102.95 -8.69
CA GLU A 218 16.43 -101.98 -8.69
C GLU A 218 16.34 -101.22 -7.37
N ARG A 219 16.54 -101.91 -6.24
CA ARG A 219 16.58 -101.29 -4.91
C ARG A 219 17.73 -100.29 -4.79
N ASP A 220 18.93 -100.64 -5.25
CA ASP A 220 20.10 -99.77 -5.19
C ASP A 220 19.92 -98.53 -6.08
N MET A 221 19.35 -98.69 -7.27
CA MET A 221 19.01 -97.59 -8.16
C MET A 221 17.94 -96.66 -7.56
N ALA A 222 16.94 -97.20 -6.85
CA ALA A 222 15.96 -96.41 -6.12
C ALA A 222 16.60 -95.64 -4.95
N GLN A 223 17.51 -96.26 -4.21
CA GLN A 223 18.25 -95.60 -3.12
C GLN A 223 19.16 -94.48 -3.63
N GLU A 224 19.85 -94.67 -4.76
CA GLU A 224 20.64 -93.60 -5.37
C GLU A 224 19.79 -92.42 -5.80
N LYS A 225 18.64 -92.68 -6.43
CA LYS A 225 17.68 -91.63 -6.82
C LYS A 225 17.17 -90.88 -5.58
N ALA A 226 16.83 -91.58 -4.51
CA ALA A 226 16.41 -90.97 -3.24
C ALA A 226 17.51 -90.10 -2.63
N LYS A 227 18.76 -90.57 -2.60
CA LYS A 227 19.92 -89.78 -2.13
C LYS A 227 20.15 -88.51 -2.96
N LYS A 228 19.99 -88.60 -4.29
CA LYS A 228 20.11 -87.44 -5.20
C LYS A 228 19.00 -86.42 -4.94
N LEU A 229 17.76 -86.87 -4.79
CA LEU A 229 16.63 -85.98 -4.45
C LEU A 229 16.82 -85.30 -3.09
N ALA A 230 17.23 -86.05 -2.06
CA ALA A 230 17.50 -85.48 -0.74
C ALA A 230 18.61 -84.41 -0.77
N LYS A 231 19.68 -84.62 -1.56
CA LYS A 231 20.72 -83.59 -1.77
C LYS A 231 20.15 -82.32 -2.41
N VAL A 232 19.31 -82.47 -3.44
CA VAL A 232 18.67 -81.32 -4.11
C VAL A 232 17.75 -80.57 -3.15
N GLU A 233 17.00 -81.27 -2.29
CA GLU A 233 16.15 -80.63 -1.28
C GLU A 233 16.96 -79.85 -0.24
N VAL A 234 18.08 -80.41 0.23
CA VAL A 234 19.01 -79.72 1.15
C VAL A 234 19.60 -78.47 0.50
N GLU A 235 20.04 -78.55 -0.77
CA GLU A 235 20.54 -77.38 -1.50
C GLU A 235 19.46 -76.31 -1.70
N LYS A 236 18.22 -76.71 -1.99
CA LYS A 236 17.08 -75.80 -2.13
C LYS A 236 16.76 -75.12 -0.80
N ALA A 237 16.81 -75.85 0.31
CA ALA A 237 16.61 -75.31 1.66
C ALA A 237 17.75 -74.33 2.04
N ALA A 238 19.00 -74.66 1.72
CA ALA A 238 20.15 -73.78 1.95
C ALA A 238 20.05 -72.46 1.17
N ARG A 239 19.67 -72.52 -0.12
CA ARG A 239 19.42 -71.31 -0.93
C ARG A 239 18.27 -70.48 -0.36
N ALA A 240 17.19 -71.13 0.08
CA ALA A 240 16.06 -70.42 0.70
C ALA A 240 16.47 -69.74 2.03
N ALA A 241 17.31 -70.39 2.85
CA ALA A 241 17.85 -69.81 4.07
C ALA A 241 18.74 -68.60 3.77
N GLN A 242 19.62 -68.68 2.77
CA GLN A 242 20.48 -67.58 2.35
C GLN A 242 19.67 -66.36 1.87
N MET A 243 18.59 -66.59 1.09
CA MET A 243 17.71 -65.51 0.65
C MET A 243 16.95 -64.87 1.82
N ARG A 244 16.50 -65.66 2.80
CA ARG A 244 15.86 -65.13 4.03
C ARG A 244 16.83 -64.30 4.86
N GLU A 245 18.08 -64.75 4.99
CA GLU A 245 19.12 -64.01 5.69
C GLU A 245 19.45 -62.68 4.99
N GLN A 246 19.58 -62.68 3.66
CA GLN A 246 19.77 -61.46 2.88
C GLN A 246 18.59 -60.50 3.02
N ALA A 247 17.35 -61.01 2.97
CA ALA A 247 16.15 -60.19 3.20
C ALA A 247 16.12 -59.61 4.62
N ALA A 248 16.50 -60.38 5.65
CA ALA A 248 16.59 -59.90 7.02
C ALA A 248 17.68 -58.83 7.19
N ARG A 249 18.85 -58.99 6.56
CA ARG A 249 19.92 -57.97 6.56
C ARG A 249 19.47 -56.69 5.84
N ALA A 250 18.79 -56.80 4.70
CA ALA A 250 18.26 -55.65 3.99
C ALA A 250 17.18 -54.92 4.82
N ALA A 251 16.29 -55.65 5.49
CA ALA A 251 15.29 -55.06 6.39
C ALA A 251 15.93 -54.35 7.59
N ALA A 252 16.99 -54.93 8.18
CA ALA A 252 17.75 -54.29 9.26
C ALA A 252 18.45 -53.02 8.79
N ALA A 253 19.08 -53.04 7.61
CA ALA A 253 19.72 -51.87 7.01
C ALA A 253 18.72 -50.75 6.71
N GLN A 254 17.54 -51.07 6.15
CA GLN A 254 16.47 -50.10 5.93
C GLN A 254 15.95 -49.49 7.23
N ARG A 255 15.86 -50.29 8.31
CA ARG A 255 15.45 -49.77 9.62
C ARG A 255 16.49 -48.82 10.21
N LEU A 256 17.78 -49.16 10.06
CA LEU A 256 18.87 -48.30 10.51
C LEU A 256 18.88 -46.97 9.76
N GLN A 257 18.73 -47.02 8.43
CA GLN A 257 18.63 -45.81 7.60
C GLN A 257 17.45 -44.93 8.02
N LYS A 258 16.27 -45.52 8.28
CA LYS A 258 15.11 -44.75 8.76
C LYS A 258 15.37 -44.04 10.09
N LEU A 259 16.10 -44.67 11.01
CA LEU A 259 16.47 -44.05 12.29
C LEU A 259 17.47 -42.91 12.07
N GLU A 260 18.46 -43.08 11.19
CA GLU A 260 19.40 -42.01 10.83
C GLU A 260 18.66 -40.82 10.18
N ASP A 261 17.73 -41.09 9.27
CA ASP A 261 16.89 -40.07 8.63
C ASP A 261 16.01 -39.33 9.67
N GLU A 262 15.40 -40.07 10.62
CA GLU A 262 14.61 -39.50 11.72
C GLU A 262 15.45 -38.62 12.66
N GLU A 263 16.68 -39.03 12.97
CA GLU A 263 17.62 -38.25 13.78
C GLU A 263 18.07 -36.98 13.05
N MET A 264 18.35 -37.06 11.75
CA MET A 264 18.68 -35.90 10.92
C MET A 264 17.50 -34.92 10.81
N ASP A 265 16.29 -35.42 10.60
CA ASP A 265 15.08 -34.59 10.57
C ASP A 265 14.84 -33.92 11.93
N ALA A 266 15.05 -34.64 13.04
CA ALA A 266 14.93 -34.07 14.38
C ALA A 266 15.98 -33.00 14.65
N PHE A 267 17.22 -33.18 14.18
CA PHE A 267 18.28 -32.18 14.26
C PHE A 267 17.91 -30.92 13.45
N LEU A 268 17.51 -31.08 12.19
CA LEU A 268 17.12 -29.98 11.33
C LEU A 268 15.92 -29.20 11.88
N ARG A 269 14.92 -29.88 12.45
CA ARG A 269 13.79 -29.21 13.13
C ARG A 269 14.24 -28.39 14.32
N LYS A 270 15.12 -28.93 15.17
CA LYS A 270 15.67 -28.18 16.32
C LYS A 270 16.49 -26.98 15.88
N GLU A 271 17.27 -27.11 14.81
CA GLU A 271 18.06 -26.01 14.25
C GLU A 271 17.16 -24.91 13.67
N LEU A 272 16.13 -25.28 12.89
CA LEU A 272 15.12 -24.34 12.37
C LEU A 272 14.34 -23.64 13.47
N GLU A 273 13.94 -24.35 14.53
CA GLU A 273 13.28 -23.75 15.70
C GLU A 273 14.21 -22.78 16.43
N ALA A 274 15.49 -23.13 16.60
CA ALA A 274 16.47 -22.25 17.23
C ALA A 274 16.70 -20.98 16.39
N ASP A 275 16.78 -21.12 15.07
CA ASP A 275 16.93 -19.98 14.15
C ASP A 275 15.67 -19.11 14.08
N SER A 276 14.47 -19.72 14.11
CA SER A 276 13.20 -18.99 14.24
C SER A 276 13.16 -18.17 15.53
N LYS A 277 13.49 -18.78 16.68
CA LYS A 277 13.57 -18.08 17.97
C LYS A 277 14.61 -16.95 17.95
N ARG A 278 15.77 -17.16 17.31
CA ARG A 278 16.79 -16.10 17.14
C ARG A 278 16.29 -14.95 16.28
N LYS A 279 15.56 -15.23 15.20
CA LYS A 279 14.96 -14.20 14.34
C LYS A 279 13.88 -13.42 15.07
N GLU A 280 13.00 -14.09 15.81
CA GLU A 280 11.98 -13.44 16.65
C GLU A 280 12.60 -12.58 17.74
N ALA A 281 13.64 -13.07 18.44
CA ALA A 281 14.34 -12.28 19.45
C ALA A 281 14.99 -11.01 18.85
N LYS A 282 15.60 -11.11 17.66
CA LYS A 282 16.13 -9.96 16.94
C LYS A 282 15.02 -8.99 16.50
N GLN A 283 13.88 -9.48 16.05
CA GLN A 283 12.74 -8.64 15.69
C GLN A 283 12.20 -7.88 16.91
N ARG A 284 11.98 -8.57 18.05
CA ARG A 284 11.55 -7.93 19.30
C ARG A 284 12.56 -6.87 19.77
N ALA A 285 13.86 -7.18 19.77
CA ALA A 285 14.89 -6.22 20.14
C ALA A 285 14.91 -5.00 19.20
N ASN A 286 14.73 -5.20 17.90
CA ASN A 286 14.61 -4.09 16.93
C ASN A 286 13.34 -3.26 17.16
N GLU A 287 12.20 -3.89 17.44
CA GLU A 287 10.96 -3.18 17.77
C GLU A 287 11.08 -2.36 19.05
N GLU A 288 11.70 -2.91 20.10
CA GLU A 288 11.98 -2.21 21.34
C GLU A 288 12.93 -1.02 21.10
N TYR A 289 14.00 -1.22 20.33
CA TYR A 289 14.92 -0.16 19.94
C TYR A 289 14.21 0.96 19.14
N HIS A 290 13.36 0.60 18.17
CA HIS A 290 12.58 1.57 17.41
C HIS A 290 11.57 2.33 18.28
N LYS A 291 10.86 1.63 19.18
CA LYS A 291 9.95 2.25 20.15
C LYS A 291 10.69 3.23 21.06
N ALA A 292 11.84 2.84 21.61
CA ALA A 292 12.67 3.71 22.44
C ALA A 292 13.15 4.94 21.67
N THR A 293 13.59 4.76 20.42
CA THR A 293 14.04 5.87 19.55
C THR A 293 12.90 6.83 19.22
N MET A 294 11.69 6.31 18.94
CA MET A 294 10.50 7.12 18.69
C MET A 294 10.12 7.94 19.94
N LEU A 295 10.10 7.31 21.11
CA LEU A 295 9.81 8.01 22.37
C LEU A 295 10.87 9.10 22.68
N ALA A 296 12.15 8.81 22.45
CA ALA A 296 13.22 9.80 22.60
C ALA A 296 13.07 10.98 21.64
N ASN A 297 12.69 10.73 20.38
CA ASN A 297 12.42 11.79 19.41
C ASN A 297 11.20 12.64 19.78
N VAL A 298 10.13 12.03 20.29
CA VAL A 298 8.95 12.76 20.79
C VAL A 298 9.33 13.63 21.99
N ALA A 299 10.07 13.09 22.96
CA ALA A 299 10.55 13.86 24.11
C ALA A 299 11.48 15.01 23.70
N ALA A 300 12.38 14.78 22.73
CA ALA A 300 13.25 15.82 22.20
C ALA A 300 12.46 16.91 21.45
N LYS A 301 11.41 16.53 20.71
CA LYS A 301 10.53 17.50 20.04
C LYS A 301 9.75 18.34 21.05
N ALA A 302 9.21 17.73 22.10
CA ALA A 302 8.52 18.43 23.18
C ALA A 302 9.46 19.44 23.87
N ARG A 303 10.70 19.04 24.20
CA ARG A 303 11.70 19.96 24.76
C ARG A 303 12.01 21.14 23.84
N ARG A 304 12.18 20.91 22.53
CA ARG A 304 12.40 22.01 21.57
C ARG A 304 11.19 22.94 21.46
N GLU A 305 9.98 22.41 21.56
CA GLU A 305 8.76 23.22 21.57
C GLU A 305 8.65 24.05 22.85
N GLU A 306 8.99 23.49 24.02
CA GLU A 306 9.07 24.22 25.29
C GLU A 306 10.14 25.34 25.24
N GLU A 307 11.34 25.05 24.76
CA GLU A 307 12.41 26.04 24.56
C GLU A 307 11.99 27.14 23.59
N LYS A 308 11.29 26.79 22.50
CA LYS A 308 10.77 27.77 21.56
C LYS A 308 9.70 28.66 22.20
N GLN A 309 8.81 28.09 23.00
CA GLN A 309 7.80 28.84 23.73
C GLN A 309 8.42 29.75 24.79
N SER A 310 9.48 29.31 25.50
CA SER A 310 10.18 30.16 26.46
C SER A 310 10.88 31.33 25.77
N LEU A 311 11.54 31.10 24.64
CA LEU A 311 12.15 32.17 23.83
C LEU A 311 11.11 33.17 23.33
N TRP A 312 9.96 32.70 22.82
CA TRP A 312 8.87 33.58 22.42
C TRP A 312 8.28 34.37 23.60
N ALA A 313 8.20 33.78 24.78
CA ALA A 313 7.75 34.49 25.98
C ALA A 313 8.76 35.57 26.42
N GLU A 314 10.06 35.30 26.32
CA GLU A 314 11.12 36.27 26.57
C GLU A 314 11.12 37.40 25.54
N GLU A 315 10.98 37.08 24.26
CA GLU A 315 10.88 38.06 23.17
C GLU A 315 9.62 38.93 23.32
N ALA A 316 8.48 38.34 23.71
CA ALA A 316 7.26 39.08 24.01
C ALA A 316 7.45 40.04 25.21
N LYS A 317 8.13 39.59 26.28
CA LYS A 317 8.50 40.46 27.41
C LYS A 317 9.41 41.60 26.97
N LEU A 318 10.42 41.30 26.16
CA LEU A 318 11.35 42.30 25.64
C LEU A 318 10.62 43.33 24.77
N ASN A 319 9.76 42.88 23.85
CA ASN A 319 8.93 43.76 23.02
C ASN A 319 7.98 44.63 23.86
N ALA A 320 7.39 44.08 24.93
CA ALA A 320 6.58 44.86 25.86
C ALA A 320 7.43 45.95 26.54
N GLN A 321 8.66 45.62 26.98
CA GLN A 321 9.59 46.61 27.54
C GLN A 321 9.93 47.71 26.53
N TRP A 322 10.27 47.35 25.29
CA TRP A 322 10.52 48.32 24.21
C TRP A 322 9.32 49.23 23.95
N LYS A 323 8.12 48.66 23.87
CA LYS A 323 6.89 49.43 23.70
C LYS A 323 6.70 50.42 24.85
N THR A 324 6.83 49.98 26.10
CA THR A 324 6.70 50.89 27.26
C THR A 324 7.75 51.99 27.28
N MET A 325 8.96 51.72 26.80
CA MET A 325 10.01 52.74 26.68
C MET A 325 9.66 53.77 25.59
N LEU A 326 9.20 53.31 24.43
CA LEU A 326 8.77 54.18 23.34
C LEU A 326 7.55 55.02 23.74
N ASP A 327 6.55 54.41 24.37
CA ASP A 327 5.36 55.11 24.87
C ASP A 327 5.75 56.21 25.88
N LYS A 328 6.73 55.96 26.76
CA LYS A 328 7.29 56.98 27.66
C LYS A 328 7.99 58.10 26.89
N GLN A 329 8.82 57.77 25.91
CA GLN A 329 9.50 58.77 25.08
C GLN A 329 8.51 59.64 24.29
N GLU A 330 7.43 59.05 23.78
CA GLU A 330 6.37 59.80 23.10
C GLU A 330 5.56 60.66 24.07
N ALA A 331 5.25 60.15 25.26
CA ALA A 331 4.60 60.93 26.31
C ALA A 331 5.46 62.13 26.72
N ASP A 332 6.76 61.94 26.92
CA ASP A 332 7.71 63.02 27.24
C ASP A 332 7.80 64.04 26.10
N ARG A 333 7.89 63.58 24.85
CA ARG A 333 7.91 64.45 23.67
C ARG A 333 6.61 65.27 23.55
N ASN A 334 5.47 64.62 23.78
CA ASN A 334 4.16 65.28 23.78
C ASN A 334 4.04 66.30 24.92
N ALA A 335 4.55 65.99 26.11
CA ALA A 335 4.59 66.93 27.24
C ALA A 335 5.47 68.15 26.92
N GLN A 336 6.62 67.95 26.27
CA GLN A 336 7.47 69.05 25.79
C GLN A 336 6.75 69.93 24.76
N TYR A 337 6.07 69.33 23.78
CA TYR A 337 5.29 70.08 22.79
C TYR A 337 4.11 70.81 23.42
N ALA A 338 3.40 70.19 24.36
CA ALA A 338 2.32 70.83 25.10
C ALA A 338 2.84 72.06 25.87
N GLY A 339 3.96 71.92 26.59
CA GLY A 339 4.59 73.05 27.29
C GLY A 339 5.13 74.15 26.36
N LEU A 340 5.55 73.81 25.13
CA LEU A 340 5.87 74.82 24.11
C LEU A 340 4.62 75.55 23.61
N ARG A 341 3.54 74.83 23.29
CA ARG A 341 2.27 75.44 22.87
C ARG A 341 1.69 76.34 23.94
N GLU A 342 1.71 75.91 25.20
CA GLU A 342 1.22 76.71 26.32
C GLU A 342 2.04 78.00 26.49
N ARG A 343 3.37 77.94 26.34
CA ARG A 343 4.22 79.14 26.33
C ARG A 343 3.90 80.09 25.18
N ILE A 344 3.70 79.56 23.97
CA ILE A 344 3.29 80.36 22.80
C ILE A 344 1.94 81.03 23.08
N HIS A 345 0.93 80.27 23.55
CA HIS A 345 -0.38 80.82 23.89
C HIS A 345 -0.31 81.86 25.01
N LYS A 346 0.54 81.67 26.02
CA LYS A 346 0.74 82.65 27.09
C LYS A 346 1.35 83.95 26.57
N MET A 347 2.36 83.86 25.69
CA MET A 347 2.93 85.04 25.03
C MET A 347 1.91 85.73 24.14
N GLN A 348 1.13 84.97 23.37
CA GLN A 348 0.10 85.53 22.51
C GLN A 348 -0.99 86.25 23.31
N ARG A 349 -1.50 85.64 24.40
CA ARG A 349 -2.47 86.32 25.30
C ARG A 349 -1.87 87.58 25.92
N ALA A 350 -0.61 87.56 26.33
CA ALA A 350 0.04 88.76 26.88
C ALA A 350 0.14 89.87 25.83
N TYR A 351 0.43 89.52 24.58
CA TYR A 351 0.44 90.46 23.46
C TYR A 351 -0.97 90.99 23.16
N GLU A 352 -1.98 90.12 23.04
CA GLU A 352 -3.38 90.50 22.82
C GLU A 352 -3.90 91.40 23.94
N ASN A 353 -3.57 91.11 25.20
CA ASN A 353 -3.93 91.96 26.34
C ASN A 353 -3.23 93.33 26.28
N SER A 354 -1.96 93.38 25.91
CA SER A 354 -1.23 94.65 25.73
C SER A 354 -1.79 95.47 24.58
N ALA A 355 -2.07 94.84 23.45
CA ALA A 355 -2.67 95.49 22.28
C ALA A 355 -4.10 95.96 22.58
N GLY A 356 -4.88 95.16 23.32
CA GLY A 356 -6.20 95.54 23.81
C GLY A 356 -6.15 96.75 24.74
N ALA A 357 -5.22 96.78 25.69
CA ALA A 357 -5.03 97.93 26.58
C ALA A 357 -4.60 99.21 25.82
N ASP A 358 -3.74 99.09 24.80
CA ASP A 358 -3.37 100.21 23.93
C ASP A 358 -4.56 100.71 23.10
N LEU A 359 -5.40 99.80 22.59
CA LEU A 359 -6.64 100.15 21.89
C LEU A 359 -7.64 100.86 22.82
N GLU A 360 -7.85 100.34 24.04
CA GLU A 360 -8.71 100.98 25.04
C GLU A 360 -8.21 102.37 25.42
N ARG A 361 -6.88 102.56 25.52
CA ARG A 361 -6.30 103.90 25.74
C ARG A 361 -6.61 104.84 24.58
N ARG A 362 -6.43 104.39 23.33
CA ARG A 362 -6.77 105.20 22.14
C ARG A 362 -8.25 105.56 22.08
N ILE A 363 -9.14 104.62 22.38
CA ILE A 363 -10.59 104.89 22.42
C ILE A 363 -10.90 105.96 23.46
N LYS A 364 -10.33 105.88 24.66
CA LYS A 364 -10.51 106.93 25.69
C LYS A 364 -9.96 108.28 25.25
N GLU A 365 -8.79 108.32 24.62
CA GLU A 365 -8.21 109.56 24.08
C GLU A 365 -9.10 110.17 22.98
N GLU A 366 -9.68 109.34 22.09
CA GLU A 366 -10.65 109.78 21.07
C GLU A 366 -11.97 110.26 21.67
N GLU A 367 -12.51 109.56 22.69
CA GLU A 367 -13.71 109.98 23.42
C GLU A 367 -13.50 111.31 24.14
N GLU A 368 -12.35 111.52 24.81
CA GLU A 368 -11.98 112.78 25.44
C GLU A 368 -11.81 113.91 24.41
N ALA A 369 -11.19 113.63 23.26
CA ALA A 369 -11.05 114.61 22.18
C ALA A 369 -12.42 114.98 21.58
N ASN A 370 -13.31 113.99 21.40
CA ASN A 370 -14.66 114.22 20.92
C ASN A 370 -15.50 115.04 21.93
N ALA A 371 -15.38 114.75 23.23
CA ALA A 371 -16.02 115.54 24.27
C ALA A 371 -15.57 117.01 24.24
N ARG A 372 -14.27 117.28 24.08
CA ARG A 372 -13.73 118.64 23.90
C ARG A 372 -14.26 119.32 22.64
N TYR A 373 -14.40 118.57 21.55
CA TYR A 373 -14.97 119.09 20.30
C TYR A 373 -16.44 119.49 20.48
N VAL A 374 -17.26 118.63 21.12
CA VAL A 374 -18.66 118.92 21.42
C VAL A 374 -18.77 120.17 22.30
N GLU A 375 -17.99 120.27 23.38
CA GLU A 375 -18.01 121.44 24.27
C GLU A 375 -17.60 122.74 23.54
N ALA A 376 -16.58 122.69 22.69
CA ALA A 376 -16.17 123.83 21.88
C ALA A 376 -17.25 124.24 20.86
N HIS A 377 -17.93 123.26 20.26
CA HIS A 377 -19.01 123.51 19.31
C HIS A 377 -20.25 124.10 20.01
N GLU A 378 -20.62 123.61 21.20
CA GLU A 378 -21.69 124.18 22.03
C GLU A 378 -21.41 125.64 22.39
N LYS A 379 -20.18 125.96 22.83
CA LYS A 379 -19.76 127.36 23.10
C LYS A 379 -19.91 128.24 21.85
N MET A 380 -19.50 127.74 20.68
CA MET A 380 -19.63 128.48 19.43
C MET A 380 -21.10 128.71 19.04
N LEU A 381 -21.99 127.75 19.28
CA LEU A 381 -23.42 127.92 19.09
C LEU A 381 -24.01 128.95 20.04
N ASP A 382 -23.65 128.91 21.32
CA ASP A 382 -24.10 129.88 22.32
C ASP A 382 -23.67 131.30 21.97
N GLU A 383 -22.43 131.49 21.51
CA GLU A 383 -21.93 132.77 21.00
C GLU A 383 -22.73 133.24 19.78
N GLN A 384 -23.06 132.35 18.83
CA GLN A 384 -23.92 132.69 17.69
C GLN A 384 -25.34 133.06 18.11
N PHE A 385 -25.93 132.36 19.09
CA PHE A 385 -27.24 132.69 19.62
C PHE A 385 -27.24 134.03 20.36
N ALA A 386 -26.20 134.32 21.15
CA ALA A 386 -26.01 135.60 21.81
C ALA A 386 -25.87 136.74 20.79
N ALA A 387 -25.10 136.54 19.72
CA ALA A 387 -24.95 137.51 18.63
C ALA A 387 -26.28 137.75 17.89
N LYS A 388 -27.05 136.69 17.58
CA LYS A 388 -28.38 136.80 16.97
C LYS A 388 -29.37 137.51 17.89
N LYS A 389 -29.34 137.25 19.20
CA LYS A 389 -30.18 137.93 20.19
C LYS A 389 -29.86 139.42 20.24
N LYS A 390 -28.58 139.78 20.33
CA LYS A 390 -28.13 141.17 20.30
C LYS A 390 -28.58 141.90 19.03
N LYS A 391 -28.42 141.26 17.86
CA LYS A 391 -28.91 141.81 16.58
C LYS A 391 -30.43 142.06 16.59
N ARG A 392 -31.23 141.12 17.14
CA ARG A 392 -32.68 141.33 17.29
C ARG A 392 -33.00 142.49 18.23
N GLU A 393 -32.27 142.64 19.33
CA GLU A 393 -32.43 143.77 20.26
C GLU A 393 -32.10 145.10 19.58
N ASP A 394 -31.01 145.16 18.81
CA ASP A 394 -30.62 146.33 18.02
C ASP A 394 -31.69 146.67 16.96
N ASP A 395 -32.22 145.67 16.24
CA ASP A 395 -33.31 145.85 15.25
C ASP A 395 -34.61 146.37 15.91
N ILE A 396 -34.95 145.86 17.11
CA ILE A 396 -36.10 146.35 17.89
C ILE A 396 -35.88 147.81 18.30
N GLN A 397 -34.67 148.16 18.78
CA GLN A 397 -34.34 149.54 19.16
C GLN A 397 -34.39 150.48 17.96
N ALA A 398 -33.86 150.07 16.80
CA ALA A 398 -33.93 150.85 15.56
C ALA A 398 -35.37 151.08 15.11
N ASN A 399 -36.22 150.04 15.14
CA ASN A 399 -37.65 150.17 14.84
C ASN A 399 -38.37 151.09 15.82
N LEU A 400 -38.03 151.01 17.11
CA LEU A 400 -38.63 151.87 18.14
C LEU A 400 -38.20 153.33 17.99
N ALA A 401 -36.95 153.59 17.60
CA ALA A 401 -36.47 154.92 17.23
C ALA A 401 -37.20 155.48 16.00
N PHE A 402 -37.39 154.65 14.97
CA PHE A 402 -38.15 155.02 13.77
C PHE A 402 -39.61 155.37 14.10
N LEU A 403 -40.29 154.58 14.94
CA LEU A 403 -41.65 154.87 15.38
C LEU A 403 -41.74 156.19 16.16
N LYS A 404 -40.77 156.48 17.05
CA LYS A 404 -40.69 157.77 17.77
C LYS A 404 -40.52 158.95 16.81
N MET A 405 -39.66 158.81 15.81
CA MET A 405 -39.49 159.84 14.78
C MET A 405 -40.78 160.04 13.97
N GLN A 406 -41.48 158.97 13.59
CA GLN A 406 -42.76 159.08 12.89
C GLN A 406 -43.84 159.77 13.76
N GLN A 407 -43.85 159.50 15.07
CA GLN A 407 -44.72 160.21 16.01
C GLN A 407 -44.39 161.70 16.11
N SER A 408 -43.11 162.08 16.15
CA SER A 408 -42.73 163.49 16.20
C SER A 408 -43.12 164.23 14.92
N ILE A 409 -42.92 163.62 13.74
CA ILE A 409 -43.36 164.18 12.45
C ILE A 409 -44.88 164.41 12.45
N LYS A 410 -45.68 163.44 12.93
CA LYS A 410 -47.13 163.59 13.03
C LYS A 410 -47.55 164.68 14.02
N GLN A 411 -46.84 164.84 15.13
CA GLN A 411 -47.09 165.93 16.08
C GLN A 411 -46.75 167.29 15.47
N HIS A 412 -45.62 167.42 14.77
CA HIS A 412 -45.24 168.63 14.06
C HIS A 412 -46.26 169.02 12.98
N ALA A 413 -46.74 168.06 12.18
CA ALA A 413 -47.78 168.31 11.18
C ALA A 413 -49.07 168.86 11.80
N LYS A 414 -49.53 168.28 12.92
CA LYS A 414 -50.72 168.79 13.66
C LYS A 414 -50.53 170.23 14.16
N VAL A 415 -49.32 170.58 14.62
CA VAL A 415 -49.02 171.94 15.08
C VAL A 415 -49.01 172.92 13.91
N GLU A 416 -48.48 172.53 12.75
CA GLU A 416 -48.52 173.39 11.55
C GLU A 416 -49.95 173.60 11.04
N ASP A 417 -50.79 172.58 11.00
CA ASP A 417 -52.19 172.71 10.58
C ASP A 417 -52.94 173.66 11.53
N GLN A 418 -52.76 173.52 12.85
CA GLN A 418 -53.34 174.45 13.84
C GLN A 418 -52.85 175.88 13.67
N LYS A 419 -51.61 176.08 13.20
CA LYS A 419 -51.06 177.41 12.93
C LYS A 419 -51.72 178.03 11.69
N ARG A 420 -51.91 177.26 10.61
CA ARG A 420 -52.62 177.72 9.41
C ARG A 420 -54.06 178.11 9.70
N ASP A 421 -54.78 177.32 10.51
CA ASP A 421 -56.16 177.65 10.90
C ASP A 421 -56.26 178.97 11.68
N ARG A 422 -55.28 179.25 12.55
CA ARG A 422 -55.20 180.52 13.28
C ARG A 422 -54.89 181.71 12.38
N GLU A 423 -54.01 181.53 11.41
CA GLU A 423 -53.67 182.56 10.41
C GLU A 423 -54.90 182.89 9.55
N TYR A 424 -55.64 181.88 9.08
CA TYR A 424 -56.88 182.06 8.33
C TYR A 424 -57.97 182.78 9.15
N ALA A 425 -58.18 182.40 10.41
CA ALA A 425 -59.15 183.07 11.29
C ALA A 425 -58.80 184.55 11.54
N ALA A 426 -57.51 184.88 11.66
CA ALA A 426 -57.05 186.26 11.82
C ALA A 426 -57.25 187.11 10.55
N GLU A 427 -57.13 186.51 9.37
CA GLU A 427 -57.37 187.18 8.09
C GLU A 427 -58.85 187.50 7.88
N VAL A 428 -59.75 186.55 8.16
CA VAL A 428 -61.21 186.76 8.11
C VAL A 428 -61.65 187.89 9.06
N LEU A 429 -61.08 187.96 10.27
CA LEU A 429 -61.39 189.02 11.24
C LEU A 429 -60.96 190.42 10.74
N LYS A 430 -59.85 190.52 10.00
CA LYS A 430 -59.42 191.80 9.39
C LYS A 430 -60.40 192.25 8.30
N ASP A 431 -60.87 191.35 7.46
CA ASP A 431 -61.81 191.68 6.39
C ASP A 431 -63.16 192.16 6.93
N VAL A 432 -63.65 191.56 8.02
CA VAL A 432 -64.87 192.01 8.72
C VAL A 432 -64.70 193.41 9.32
N ALA A 433 -63.56 193.70 9.95
CA ALA A 433 -63.27 195.02 10.50
C ALA A 433 -63.20 196.10 9.41
N LEU A 434 -62.66 195.75 8.23
CA LEU A 434 -62.56 196.66 7.09
C LEU A 434 -63.95 196.97 6.48
N ALA A 435 -64.84 195.97 6.41
CA ALA A 435 -66.22 196.16 5.95
C ALA A 435 -67.03 197.08 6.87
N HIS A 436 -66.91 196.93 8.20
CA HIS A 436 -67.63 197.76 9.17
C HIS A 436 -67.21 199.25 9.09
N SER A 437 -65.91 199.50 8.93
CA SER A 437 -65.35 200.85 8.71
C SER A 437 -65.92 201.54 7.47
N GLN A 438 -66.06 200.81 6.35
CA GLN A 438 -66.64 201.35 5.12
C GLN A 438 -68.14 201.66 5.27
N GLU A 439 -68.85 200.93 6.12
CA GLU A 439 -70.28 201.11 6.36
C GLU A 439 -70.56 202.35 7.23
N GLU A 440 -69.73 202.59 8.26
CA GLU A 440 -69.78 203.81 9.09
C GLU A 440 -69.55 205.08 8.26
N GLN A 441 -68.61 205.05 7.30
CA GLN A 441 -68.36 206.18 6.40
C GLN A 441 -69.57 206.51 5.51
N LYS A 442 -70.30 205.50 5.03
CA LYS A 442 -71.52 205.70 4.23
C LYS A 442 -72.64 206.33 5.06
N ILE A 443 -72.80 205.91 6.31
CA ILE A 443 -73.80 206.46 7.24
C ILE A 443 -73.49 207.93 7.55
N ALA A 444 -72.22 208.27 7.80
CA ALA A 444 -71.78 209.64 8.04
C ALA A 444 -72.08 210.58 6.86
N LEU A 445 -71.78 210.14 5.63
CA LEU A 445 -72.08 210.88 4.40
C LEU A 445 -73.58 211.13 4.21
N ARG A 446 -74.44 210.15 4.54
CA ARG A 446 -75.90 210.27 4.43
C ARG A 446 -76.47 211.29 5.43
N LYS A 447 -75.91 211.33 6.64
CA LYS A 447 -76.30 212.27 7.71
C LYS A 447 -75.92 213.73 7.37
N ALA A 448 -74.74 213.93 6.76
CA ALA A 448 -74.29 215.24 6.31
C ALA A 448 -75.22 215.83 5.22
N ARG A 449 -75.64 215.00 4.25
CA ARG A 449 -76.53 215.40 3.15
C ARG A 449 -77.94 215.81 3.64
N LEU A 450 -78.47 215.10 4.63
CA LEU A 450 -79.74 215.43 5.28
C LEU A 450 -79.69 216.79 5.98
N SER A 451 -78.58 217.12 6.66
CA SER A 451 -78.45 218.42 7.36
C SER A 451 -78.40 219.61 6.40
N GLN A 452 -77.80 219.45 5.22
CA GLN A 452 -77.76 220.51 4.20
C GLN A 452 -79.15 220.80 3.62
N GLN A 453 -79.96 219.75 3.46
CA GLN A 453 -81.32 219.90 2.92
C GLN A 453 -82.24 220.63 3.91
N THR A 454 -82.09 220.39 5.21
CA THR A 454 -82.85 221.10 6.26
C THR A 454 -82.45 222.58 6.38
N ALA A 455 -81.16 222.90 6.18
CA ALA A 455 -80.69 224.29 6.21
C ALA A 455 -81.26 225.12 5.05
N HIS A 456 -81.36 224.53 3.86
CA HIS A 456 -81.90 225.22 2.68
C HIS A 456 -83.40 225.52 2.81
N LEU A 457 -84.17 224.62 3.43
CA LEU A 457 -85.61 224.82 3.69
C LEU A 457 -85.90 225.94 4.70
N HIS A 458 -85.04 226.12 5.71
CA HIS A 458 -85.19 227.22 6.65
C HIS A 458 -84.98 228.60 6.00
N GLN A 459 -84.12 228.69 4.99
CA GLN A 459 -83.83 229.94 4.29
C GLN A 459 -85.03 230.43 3.45
N GLN A 460 -85.79 229.52 2.85
CA GLN A 460 -87.00 229.85 2.06
C GLN A 460 -88.16 230.35 2.93
N ILE A 461 -88.27 229.87 4.17
CA ILE A 461 -89.35 230.28 5.09
C ILE A 461 -89.13 231.72 5.59
N THR A 462 -87.88 232.16 5.72
CA THR A 462 -87.55 233.54 6.11
C THR A 462 -87.84 234.56 5.02
N GLU A 463 -87.63 234.23 3.73
CA GLU A 463 -87.93 235.14 2.62
C GLU A 463 -89.44 235.37 2.38
N GLN A 464 -90.30 234.42 2.77
CA GLN A 464 -91.75 234.57 2.62
C GLN A 464 -92.41 235.45 3.69
N LYS A 465 -91.71 235.78 4.79
CA LYS A 465 -92.32 236.53 5.91
C LYS A 465 -92.26 238.06 5.78
N GLU A 466 -91.54 238.64 4.81
CA GLU A 466 -91.36 240.10 4.73
C GLU A 466 -92.25 240.84 3.70
N GLN A 467 -93.17 240.18 2.99
CA GLN A 467 -94.10 240.84 2.06
C GLN A 467 -95.57 240.50 2.29
N LYS A 468 -96.20 241.20 3.25
CA LYS A 468 -97.49 241.92 3.09
C LYS A 468 -98.14 242.29 4.43
N ALA A 469 -98.44 243.57 4.57
CA ALA A 469 -99.25 244.16 5.62
C ALA A 469 -100.72 244.31 5.16
N ARG A 470 -101.68 243.87 6.00
CA ARG A 470 -102.96 244.56 6.28
C ARG A 470 -103.82 243.81 7.33
N ASP A 471 -104.22 244.57 8.35
CA ASP A 471 -105.40 244.43 9.24
C ASP A 471 -106.73 244.27 8.45
N PRO A 472 -107.94 244.12 9.05
CA PRO A 472 -108.44 243.56 10.33
C PRO A 472 -109.70 242.64 10.16
N GLY A 473 -110.15 241.96 11.22
CA GLY A 473 -111.57 241.68 11.56
C GLY A 473 -112.53 240.95 10.59
N SER A 474 -112.76 239.65 10.83
CA SER A 474 -114.06 238.91 10.88
C SER A 474 -113.71 237.42 10.93
N SER A 475 -114.05 236.73 12.03
CA SER A 475 -115.21 235.84 12.12
C SER A 475 -115.36 234.90 10.92
N GLU A 476 -115.27 233.61 11.23
CA GLU A 476 -115.75 232.47 10.45
C GLU A 476 -114.77 231.80 9.46
N MET A 477 -114.87 230.47 9.50
CA MET A 477 -113.96 229.41 9.05
C MET A 477 -113.84 229.35 7.50
N THR A 478 -112.62 229.17 6.94
CA THR A 478 -112.35 229.14 5.48
C THR A 478 -111.46 227.96 5.02
N ASP A 479 -111.45 227.68 3.71
CA ASP A 479 -111.25 226.38 3.02
C ASP A 479 -109.93 225.58 3.18
N ILE A 480 -109.06 225.94 4.13
CA ILE A 480 -107.97 225.05 4.58
C ILE A 480 -108.51 223.98 5.57
N GLU A 481 -109.60 224.27 6.29
CA GLU A 481 -110.11 223.42 7.39
C GLU A 481 -111.11 222.32 6.95
N ALA A 482 -111.73 222.42 5.77
CA ALA A 482 -112.61 221.38 5.21
C ALA A 482 -111.88 220.35 4.33
N ALA A 483 -110.83 220.73 3.59
CA ALA A 483 -110.17 219.85 2.61
C ALA A 483 -109.01 219.03 3.19
N ILE A 484 -108.30 219.55 4.20
CA ILE A 484 -107.17 218.83 4.82
C ILE A 484 -107.66 217.77 5.84
N ASN A 485 -108.88 217.94 6.38
CA ASN A 485 -109.55 216.97 7.26
C ASN A 485 -110.18 215.77 6.54
N ARG A 486 -109.90 215.56 5.26
CA ARG A 486 -110.44 214.41 4.53
C ARG A 486 -109.98 213.04 5.07
N PRO A 487 -108.78 212.86 5.66
CA PRO A 487 -108.42 211.54 6.19
C PRO A 487 -108.93 211.25 7.62
N LEU A 488 -109.23 212.27 8.43
CA LEU A 488 -109.72 212.08 9.81
C LEU A 488 -111.26 212.02 9.90
N LEU A 489 -111.98 212.50 8.87
CA LEU A 489 -113.40 212.16 8.68
C LEU A 489 -113.63 210.80 8.02
N VAL A 490 -112.61 210.20 7.40
CA VAL A 490 -112.71 208.84 6.83
C VAL A 490 -112.34 207.76 7.86
N SER A 491 -111.80 208.13 9.03
CA SER A 491 -111.31 207.14 10.01
C SER A 491 -111.76 207.32 11.46
N ILE A 492 -112.74 208.19 11.75
CA ILE A 492 -113.76 207.87 12.76
C ILE A 492 -114.77 206.82 12.21
N VAL A 493 -114.66 206.36 10.94
CA VAL A 493 -115.71 205.55 10.24
C VAL A 493 -115.35 204.12 9.81
N GLN A 494 -114.09 203.66 9.75
CA GLN A 494 -113.79 202.24 9.41
C GLN A 494 -112.66 201.69 10.28
N HIS A 495 -112.91 201.40 11.55
CA HIS A 495 -113.36 200.07 12.01
C HIS A 495 -112.63 198.89 11.34
N LYS A 496 -111.85 198.18 12.17
CA LYS A 496 -111.56 196.71 12.16
C LYS A 496 -110.59 196.23 11.05
N TYR A 497 -109.62 195.33 11.26
CA TYR A 497 -109.48 194.19 12.18
C TYR A 497 -107.99 193.75 12.21
N HIS A 498 -107.49 193.43 13.42
CA HIS A 498 -106.61 192.28 13.77
C HIS A 498 -105.16 192.19 13.25
N SER A 499 -104.20 192.01 14.16
CA SER A 499 -103.80 190.71 14.76
C SER A 499 -102.98 189.90 13.74
N THR A 500 -101.83 189.32 14.05
CA THR A 500 -101.48 188.65 15.29
C THR A 500 -99.97 188.42 15.30
N TYR A 501 -99.43 188.43 16.52
CA TYR A 501 -98.43 187.49 17.01
C TYR A 501 -98.33 186.18 16.21
N ALA A 502 -97.11 185.71 15.97
CA ALA A 502 -96.68 184.37 16.37
C ALA A 502 -95.19 184.15 16.09
N ASN A 503 -94.41 184.04 17.18
CA ASN A 503 -93.39 182.99 17.29
C ASN A 503 -94.05 181.64 16.96
N PRO A 504 -93.34 180.71 16.30
CA PRO A 504 -92.62 179.66 17.05
C PRO A 504 -91.24 179.34 16.43
N LEU A 505 -90.21 179.04 17.21
CA LEU A 505 -89.82 177.68 17.64
C LEU A 505 -89.62 176.64 16.50
N THR A 506 -88.42 176.04 16.56
CA THR A 506 -87.95 174.69 16.14
C THR A 506 -87.65 174.38 14.67
N GLY A 507 -86.53 173.66 14.45
CA GLY A 507 -86.04 173.07 13.20
C GLY A 507 -84.60 172.60 13.31
#